data_AF-A0A9Q7BFD9-F1
#
_entry.id   AF-A0A9Q7BFD9-F1
#
_cell.length_a   1.000
_cell.length_b   1.000
_cell.length_c   1.000
_cell.angle_alpha   90.00
_cell.angle_beta   90.00
_cell.angle_gamma   90.00
#
_symmetry.space_group_name_H-M   'P 1'
#
loop_
_entity.id
_entity.type
_entity.pdbx_description
1 polymer ?
#
loop_
_entity_poly.entity_id
_entity_poly.type
_entity_poly.pdbx_seq_one_letter_code
_entity_poly.pdbx_strand_id
1 'polypeptide(L)'
;MANVSRRDFLAVGAGVVSSVGLGADTKNQFLTPAPAKQESGGGSGGRKAKVRGIQGIFAVCEVTGGGQKVYGIAVEYDVDIDPGSLADNTYSTRVVPAARGFFPGMPNAPDKNVTTEAPEQRAVAAIYTNAQPALRSDRASVAGVYVIAEFQHDSDLSLPTTDSDKVALKQEKSVRTSSGEVYATSETIWSNAGQRGNSAVIRGVDAWEQNHWWWDDTRSAWLEYSVFLPKSFLEEGGENASYPLILAITHSGTSYDGTCAQTLTEQCIASIWSMPEEQDRHECVIVTPRYERTTMNDYWEHTSDVENTYSLVKSLLQNTWNYGNPNLPDRMDKVLRIDPKRVYCTGWSMGAMTSLWLMARHPETFAAGLIIAGQQRPGDVVTLADQKLLIITGSEDGKATPWNEKCVPVWEKVGARVTRPAERLDPSLIFPVDDQRKLTAQVDRYLAEGGNITFLTFDGVDHMGSARKFFYIKAARDWLLTQAKG
;
A
#
# COMPACT_ATOMS: atom_id res chain seq x y z
N MET A 1 14.86 11.12 -45.38
CA MET A 1 15.41 12.46 -45.09
C MET A 1 14.27 13.29 -44.53
N ALA A 2 14.26 13.84 -43.32
CA ALA A 2 15.30 13.99 -42.30
C ALA A 2 14.67 13.83 -40.90
N ASN A 3 15.47 13.30 -39.98
CA ASN A 3 15.19 13.23 -38.54
C ASN A 3 15.05 14.65 -37.95
N VAL A 4 14.06 14.86 -37.09
CA VAL A 4 14.04 16.00 -36.16
C VAL A 4 14.10 15.44 -34.74
N SER A 5 15.23 15.73 -34.08
CA SER A 5 15.61 15.25 -32.76
C SER A 5 15.01 16.15 -31.68
N ARG A 6 14.59 15.54 -30.56
CA ARG A 6 14.13 16.19 -29.32
C ARG A 6 15.24 17.01 -28.68
N ARG A 7 15.32 18.30 -29.00
CA ARG A 7 15.98 19.35 -28.21
C ARG A 7 15.60 20.67 -28.86
N ASP A 8 14.68 21.39 -28.19
CA ASP A 8 14.41 22.83 -28.28
C ASP A 8 12.92 23.03 -27.98
N PHE A 9 12.60 23.43 -26.75
CA PHE A 9 11.54 24.41 -26.47
C PHE A 9 11.57 24.75 -24.97
N LEU A 10 12.40 25.76 -24.65
CA LEU A 10 12.22 26.60 -23.48
C LEU A 10 12.18 28.07 -23.97
N ALA A 11 11.17 28.78 -23.46
CA ALA A 11 10.99 30.22 -23.41
C ALA A 11 10.54 30.99 -24.68
N VAL A 12 9.38 31.64 -24.52
CA VAL A 12 8.91 32.99 -24.94
C VAL A 12 7.43 32.87 -25.35
N GLY A 13 6.46 33.66 -24.87
CA GLY A 13 6.51 34.94 -24.17
C GLY A 13 5.17 35.30 -23.51
N ALA A 14 5.21 36.41 -22.78
CA ALA A 14 4.16 36.93 -21.95
C ALA A 14 3.06 37.69 -22.72
N GLY A 15 1.83 37.61 -22.17
CA GLY A 15 0.89 38.74 -22.10
C GLY A 15 -0.24 38.80 -23.14
N VAL A 16 -1.46 38.44 -22.72
CA VAL A 16 -2.65 39.33 -22.72
C VAL A 16 -3.59 38.85 -21.61
N VAL A 17 -4.02 39.79 -20.76
CA VAL A 17 -4.98 39.62 -19.67
C VAL A 17 -6.39 39.79 -20.21
N SER A 18 -7.28 38.82 -19.97
CA SER A 18 -8.73 39.03 -20.00
C SER A 18 -9.38 38.23 -18.86
N SER A 19 -9.97 38.94 -17.93
CA SER A 19 -10.66 38.47 -16.74
C SER A 19 -12.04 37.87 -17.04
N VAL A 20 -12.26 36.61 -16.69
CA VAL A 20 -13.57 36.11 -16.23
C VAL A 20 -13.28 35.07 -15.14
N GLY A 21 -13.64 35.38 -13.90
CA GLY A 21 -13.47 34.50 -12.76
C GLY A 21 -14.57 33.45 -12.70
N LEU A 22 -14.20 32.23 -12.31
CA LEU A 22 -15.03 31.23 -11.62
C LEU A 22 -14.11 30.08 -11.16
N GLY A 23 -13.96 29.96 -9.84
CA GLY A 23 -13.99 28.68 -9.11
C GLY A 23 -12.81 27.71 -9.19
N ALA A 24 -12.23 27.46 -8.01
CA ALA A 24 -11.48 26.26 -7.58
C ALA A 24 -10.10 26.01 -8.20
N ASP A 25 -9.05 26.38 -7.46
CA ASP A 25 -7.65 26.08 -7.77
C ASP A 25 -7.06 25.26 -6.61
N THR A 26 -7.32 23.95 -6.57
CA THR A 26 -6.64 22.98 -5.70
C THR A 26 -5.31 22.59 -6.33
N LYS A 27 -4.29 23.45 -6.17
CA LYS A 27 -2.91 23.13 -6.55
C LYS A 27 -2.24 22.31 -5.46
N ASN A 28 -2.40 20.98 -5.50
CA ASN A 28 -1.49 20.06 -4.84
C ASN A 28 -0.22 19.95 -5.70
N GLN A 29 0.77 20.79 -5.40
CA GLN A 29 2.10 20.68 -5.97
C GLN A 29 2.92 19.63 -5.21
N PHE A 30 3.45 18.69 -5.97
CA PHE A 30 4.59 17.81 -5.73
C PHE A 30 5.46 18.19 -4.53
N LEU A 31 5.61 17.28 -3.57
CA LEU A 31 6.81 17.12 -2.73
C LEU A 31 6.74 15.75 -2.04
N THR A 32 7.52 14.78 -2.54
CA THR A 32 7.92 13.61 -1.75
C THR A 32 8.91 14.07 -0.67
N PRO A 33 8.86 13.55 0.57
CA PRO A 33 9.92 13.79 1.52
C PRO A 33 11.16 13.03 1.06
N ALA A 34 12.20 13.76 0.66
CA ALA A 34 13.52 13.19 0.41
C ALA A 34 14.10 12.64 1.73
N PRO A 35 14.83 11.51 1.73
CA PRO A 35 15.59 11.10 2.89
C PRO A 35 16.70 12.13 3.14
N ALA A 36 16.88 12.52 4.40
CA ALA A 36 17.92 13.47 4.79
C ALA A 36 19.31 12.90 4.47
N LYS A 37 19.90 13.29 3.34
CA LYS A 37 21.33 13.10 3.05
C LYS A 37 22.11 14.36 3.41
N GLN A 38 23.19 14.14 4.14
CA GLN A 38 24.27 15.10 4.39
C GLN A 38 24.83 15.60 3.05
N GLU A 39 24.73 16.90 2.81
CA GLU A 39 25.55 17.56 1.79
C GLU A 39 26.85 18.07 2.41
N SER A 40 27.97 17.55 1.91
CA SER A 40 29.29 18.14 2.01
C SER A 40 29.53 19.06 0.81
N GLY A 41 29.52 20.37 1.03
CA GLY A 41 29.87 21.36 0.00
C GLY A 41 29.45 22.77 0.41
N GLY A 42 30.42 23.67 0.59
CA GLY A 42 30.25 24.93 1.32
C GLY A 42 29.37 25.97 0.61
N GLY A 43 28.36 26.44 1.33
CA GLY A 43 27.58 27.65 1.04
C GLY A 43 26.91 28.12 2.32
N SER A 44 27.29 29.29 2.84
CA SER A 44 26.83 29.83 4.13
C SER A 44 25.37 30.29 4.07
N GLY A 45 24.43 29.35 4.19
CA GLY A 45 23.05 29.59 4.57
C GLY A 45 22.85 29.16 6.03
N GLY A 46 22.55 30.11 6.92
CA GLY A 46 22.45 29.85 8.37
C GLY A 46 21.46 28.73 8.69
N ARG A 47 21.98 27.57 9.13
CA ARG A 47 21.20 26.55 9.84
C ARG A 47 20.59 27.22 11.07
N LYS A 48 19.25 27.25 11.18
CA LYS A 48 18.58 27.55 12.46
C LYS A 48 19.20 26.65 13.52
N ALA A 49 19.67 27.23 14.63
CA ALA A 49 20.18 26.46 15.75
C ALA A 49 19.10 25.46 16.20
N LYS A 50 19.46 24.17 16.35
CA LYS A 50 18.53 23.18 16.91
C LYS A 50 18.09 23.68 18.29
N VAL A 51 16.78 23.73 18.51
CA VAL A 51 16.22 24.04 19.83
C VAL A 51 16.53 22.84 20.73
N ARG A 52 16.94 23.07 21.96
CA ARG A 52 17.25 21.99 22.91
C ARG A 52 15.98 21.18 23.23
N GLY A 53 16.03 19.84 23.18
CA GLY A 53 14.91 18.95 23.50
C GLY A 53 14.16 18.42 22.27
N ILE A 54 12.83 18.36 22.34
CA ILE A 54 11.99 17.83 21.24
C ILE A 54 12.14 18.71 19.98
N GLN A 55 12.39 18.08 18.83
CA GLN A 55 12.47 18.71 17.51
C GLN A 55 11.14 18.63 16.75
N GLY A 56 10.40 17.55 16.96
CA GLY A 56 9.15 17.27 16.27
C GLY A 56 8.57 15.93 16.69
N ILE A 57 7.35 15.65 16.23
CA ILE A 57 6.69 14.37 16.43
C ILE A 57 6.13 13.84 15.12
N PHE A 58 6.07 12.51 14.99
CA PHE A 58 5.53 11.81 13.85
C PHE A 58 4.43 10.86 14.30
N ALA A 59 3.31 10.82 13.58
CA ALA A 59 2.38 9.71 13.69
C ALA A 59 3.00 8.46 13.06
N VAL A 60 3.11 7.37 13.82
CA VAL A 60 3.61 6.09 13.33
C VAL A 60 2.40 5.24 12.96
N CYS A 61 2.25 5.00 11.67
CA CYS A 61 1.05 4.41 11.08
C CYS A 61 1.32 3.04 10.45
N GLU A 62 0.30 2.20 10.42
CA GLU A 62 0.27 0.99 9.59
C GLU A 62 -1.02 0.93 8.79
N VAL A 63 -0.95 0.38 7.58
CA VAL A 63 -2.13 0.13 6.75
C VAL A 63 -2.67 -1.26 7.07
N THR A 64 -3.89 -1.30 7.59
CA THR A 64 -4.55 -2.56 7.92
C THR A 64 -5.60 -2.93 6.88
N GLY A 65 -6.23 -4.10 7.05
CA GLY A 65 -7.44 -4.44 6.30
C GLY A 65 -8.54 -3.41 6.52
N GLY A 66 -8.66 -2.89 7.75
CA GLY A 66 -9.53 -1.78 8.09
C GLY A 66 -9.00 -0.39 7.74
N GLY A 67 -7.93 -0.26 6.96
CA GLY A 67 -7.33 1.01 6.53
C GLY A 67 -6.22 1.53 7.45
N GLN A 68 -5.62 2.66 7.07
CA GLN A 68 -4.49 3.26 7.80
C GLN A 68 -4.86 3.72 9.22
N LYS A 69 -4.14 3.20 10.21
CA LYS A 69 -4.33 3.50 11.63
C LYS A 69 -3.03 3.98 12.29
N VAL A 70 -3.16 4.79 13.35
CA VAL A 70 -2.02 5.25 14.15
C VAL A 70 -1.75 4.23 15.26
N TYR A 71 -0.55 3.65 15.25
CA TYR A 71 -0.10 2.70 16.28
C TYR A 71 1.02 3.26 17.16
N GLY A 72 1.41 4.51 16.98
CA GLY A 72 2.26 5.20 17.94
C GLY A 72 2.59 6.63 17.57
N ILE A 73 3.38 7.27 18.43
CA ILE A 73 4.00 8.57 18.17
C ILE A 73 5.51 8.41 18.31
N ALA A 74 6.26 8.80 17.29
CA ALA A 74 7.71 8.95 17.40
C ALA A 74 8.05 10.40 17.77
N VAL A 75 8.77 10.58 18.87
CA VAL A 75 9.23 11.88 19.37
C VAL A 75 10.69 12.04 19.01
N GLU A 76 11.01 12.99 18.13
CA GLU A 76 12.39 13.29 17.76
C GLU A 76 13.00 14.26 18.77
N TYR A 77 14.15 13.90 19.32
CA TYR A 77 14.99 14.77 20.15
C TYR A 77 16.19 15.27 19.35
N ASP A 78 16.84 16.33 19.86
CA ASP A 78 18.08 16.86 19.29
C ASP A 78 19.27 15.89 19.42
N VAL A 79 19.21 14.96 20.39
CA VAL A 79 20.25 13.99 20.74
C VAL A 79 19.66 12.65 21.20
N ASP A 80 20.52 11.64 21.34
CA ASP A 80 20.14 10.31 21.82
C ASP A 80 19.60 10.34 23.25
N ILE A 81 18.53 9.58 23.49
CA ILE A 81 17.83 9.51 24.77
C ILE A 81 18.23 8.28 25.58
N ASP A 82 18.36 8.43 26.90
CA ASP A 82 18.55 7.32 27.83
C ASP A 82 17.20 6.63 28.08
N PRO A 83 17.00 5.38 27.60
CA PRO A 83 15.74 4.66 27.78
C PRO A 83 15.41 4.38 29.25
N GLY A 84 16.40 4.36 30.15
CA GLY A 84 16.18 4.17 31.59
C GLY A 84 15.48 5.36 32.27
N SER A 85 15.32 6.48 31.57
CA SER A 85 14.55 7.64 32.05
C SER A 85 13.08 7.62 31.63
N LEU A 86 12.67 6.66 30.80
CA LEU A 86 11.34 6.60 30.20
C LEU A 86 10.38 5.71 31.03
N ALA A 87 9.10 6.05 31.00
CA ALA A 87 8.00 5.28 31.55
C ALA A 87 6.74 5.50 30.69
N ASP A 88 5.74 4.62 30.78
CA ASP A 88 4.55 4.69 29.92
C ASP A 88 3.74 6.00 30.09
N ASN A 89 3.94 6.71 31.21
CA ASN A 89 3.38 8.04 31.47
C ASN A 89 4.39 9.18 31.33
N THR A 90 5.51 8.97 30.63
CA THR A 90 6.43 10.05 30.23
C THR A 90 5.71 11.07 29.34
N TYR A 91 4.74 10.61 28.55
CA TYR A 91 3.95 11.45 27.66
C TYR A 91 2.45 11.27 27.91
N SER A 92 1.69 12.34 27.77
CA SER A 92 0.26 12.25 27.47
C SER A 92 0.09 12.33 25.95
N THR A 93 -0.51 11.30 25.36
CA THR A 93 -0.66 11.18 23.90
C THR A 93 -2.12 11.28 23.49
N ARG A 94 -2.37 11.87 22.32
CA ARG A 94 -3.71 12.03 21.75
C ARG A 94 -3.69 11.74 20.25
N VAL A 95 -4.77 11.16 19.75
CA VAL A 95 -5.04 10.95 18.32
C VAL A 95 -6.32 11.68 17.98
N VAL A 96 -6.34 12.43 16.87
CA VAL A 96 -7.56 13.07 16.41
C VAL A 96 -8.39 12.06 15.62
N PRO A 97 -9.69 11.88 15.92
CA PRO A 97 -10.57 11.03 15.13
C PRO A 97 -10.65 11.48 13.67
N ALA A 98 -10.77 10.52 12.76
CA ALA A 98 -11.01 10.75 11.34
C ALA A 98 -12.26 11.62 11.12
N ALA A 99 -12.30 12.29 9.96
CA ALA A 99 -13.43 13.10 9.56
C ALA A 99 -14.74 12.30 9.63
N ARG A 100 -15.81 12.92 10.15
CA ARG A 100 -17.11 12.27 10.26
C ARG A 100 -17.59 11.79 8.88
N GLY A 101 -17.97 10.51 8.80
CA GLY A 101 -18.39 9.87 7.56
C GLY A 101 -17.24 9.27 6.74
N PHE A 102 -15.98 9.43 7.17
CA PHE A 102 -14.88 8.65 6.63
C PHE A 102 -15.12 7.16 6.92
N PHE A 103 -15.00 6.35 5.89
CA PHE A 103 -14.97 4.90 6.01
C PHE A 103 -13.99 4.35 4.97
N PRO A 104 -12.97 3.59 5.38
CA PRO A 104 -11.93 3.13 4.48
C PRO A 104 -12.47 2.29 3.33
N GLY A 105 -12.08 2.66 2.12
CA GLY A 105 -12.51 1.99 0.89
C GLY A 105 -13.95 2.29 0.43
N MET A 106 -14.62 3.29 1.00
CA MET A 106 -15.90 3.78 0.46
C MET A 106 -15.66 4.84 -0.63
N PRO A 107 -16.39 4.78 -1.76
CA PRO A 107 -16.36 5.84 -2.77
C PRO A 107 -16.80 7.18 -2.17
N ASN A 108 -16.15 8.27 -2.57
CA ASN A 108 -16.44 9.65 -2.14
C ASN A 108 -16.38 9.87 -0.62
N ALA A 109 -15.64 9.03 0.12
CA ALA A 109 -15.36 9.30 1.52
C ALA A 109 -14.63 10.65 1.68
N PRO A 110 -14.93 11.45 2.72
CA PRO A 110 -14.16 12.66 2.99
C PRO A 110 -12.71 12.30 3.30
N ASP A 111 -11.78 13.21 3.01
CA ASP A 111 -10.40 13.08 3.50
C ASP A 111 -10.41 12.93 5.02
N LYS A 112 -9.90 11.81 5.52
CA LYS A 112 -9.90 11.49 6.96
C LYS A 112 -9.19 12.55 7.81
N ASN A 113 -8.25 13.29 7.23
CA ASN A 113 -7.48 14.34 7.89
C ASN A 113 -8.21 15.69 7.90
N VAL A 114 -9.28 15.88 7.12
CA VAL A 114 -10.13 17.09 7.13
C VAL A 114 -11.21 16.94 8.21
N THR A 115 -10.75 16.89 9.46
CA THR A 115 -11.57 16.65 10.65
C THR A 115 -11.55 17.86 11.60
N THR A 116 -12.68 18.08 12.28
CA THR A 116 -12.85 19.05 13.37
C THR A 116 -13.11 18.36 14.71
N GLU A 117 -13.02 17.03 14.76
CA GLU A 117 -13.23 16.25 15.99
C GLU A 117 -12.13 16.57 17.01
N ALA A 118 -12.44 16.45 18.30
CA ALA A 118 -11.50 16.76 19.36
C ALA A 118 -10.44 15.65 19.48
N PRO A 119 -9.15 15.96 19.76
CA PRO A 119 -8.14 14.94 20.01
C PRO A 119 -8.50 14.07 21.24
N GLU A 120 -8.50 12.75 21.06
CA GLU A 120 -8.82 11.78 22.11
C GLU A 120 -7.54 11.18 22.71
N GLN A 121 -7.53 10.94 24.02
CA GLN A 121 -6.37 10.34 24.68
C GLN A 121 -6.18 8.89 24.24
N ARG A 122 -4.93 8.52 23.93
CA ARG A 122 -4.53 7.13 23.68
C ARG A 122 -3.49 6.72 24.71
N ALA A 123 -3.64 5.52 25.27
CA ALA A 123 -2.70 5.00 26.26
C ALA A 123 -1.45 4.46 25.56
N VAL A 124 -0.28 4.76 26.14
CA VAL A 124 0.99 4.16 25.72
C VAL A 124 1.06 2.75 26.29
N ALA A 125 1.21 1.76 25.42
CA ALA A 125 1.33 0.35 25.77
C ALA A 125 2.80 -0.10 25.88
N ALA A 126 3.70 0.60 25.19
CA ALA A 126 5.14 0.41 25.32
C ALA A 126 5.88 1.71 24.97
N ILE A 127 7.03 1.92 25.62
CA ILE A 127 7.91 3.05 25.36
C ILE A 127 9.37 2.60 25.23
N TYR A 128 10.03 3.02 24.17
CA TYR A 128 11.42 2.64 23.89
C TYR A 128 12.10 3.66 22.97
N THR A 129 13.43 3.62 22.93
CA THR A 129 14.22 4.47 22.01
C THR A 129 14.48 3.77 20.68
N ASN A 130 14.59 4.55 19.60
CA ASN A 130 14.90 4.04 18.27
C ASN A 130 15.74 5.05 17.46
N ALA A 131 16.50 4.53 16.49
CA ALA A 131 17.24 5.34 15.53
C ALA A 131 16.36 5.90 14.41
N GLN A 132 15.17 5.35 14.22
CA GLN A 132 14.21 5.71 13.18
C GLN A 132 12.82 5.93 13.81
N PRO A 133 11.95 6.74 13.20
CA PRO A 133 10.58 6.94 13.67
C PRO A 133 9.69 5.74 13.30
N ALA A 134 10.02 4.54 13.76
CA ALA A 134 9.31 3.32 13.40
C ALA A 134 9.08 2.42 14.62
N LEU A 135 8.02 1.62 14.56
CA LEU A 135 7.78 0.56 15.54
C LEU A 135 8.83 -0.54 15.41
N ARG A 136 9.09 -1.23 16.52
CA ARG A 136 9.92 -2.42 16.57
C ARG A 136 9.10 -3.60 17.09
N SER A 137 9.15 -4.72 16.38
CA SER A 137 8.44 -5.94 16.78
C SER A 137 8.90 -6.48 18.14
N ASP A 138 10.16 -6.25 18.52
CA ASP A 138 10.72 -6.67 19.81
C ASP A 138 10.52 -5.64 20.94
N ARG A 139 10.07 -4.43 20.62
CA ARG A 139 9.92 -3.27 21.54
C ARG A 139 11.19 -2.96 22.34
N ALA A 140 12.35 -3.42 21.87
CA ALA A 140 13.61 -3.21 22.56
C ALA A 140 14.17 -1.82 22.24
N SER A 141 14.66 -1.13 23.25
CA SER A 141 15.36 0.14 23.07
C SER A 141 16.68 -0.06 22.33
N VAL A 142 16.92 0.77 21.31
CA VAL A 142 18.21 0.92 20.66
C VAL A 142 18.66 2.38 20.74
N ALA A 143 19.96 2.63 20.57
CA ALA A 143 20.49 3.99 20.55
C ALA A 143 19.82 4.81 19.43
N GLY A 144 19.44 6.05 19.75
CA GLY A 144 18.89 6.95 18.78
C GLY A 144 18.12 8.12 19.38
N VAL A 145 17.79 9.05 18.49
CA VAL A 145 17.14 10.33 18.81
C VAL A 145 15.62 10.23 18.93
N TYR A 146 15.02 9.09 18.55
CA TYR A 146 13.57 8.92 18.64
C TYR A 146 13.18 8.19 19.91
N VAL A 147 12.13 8.68 20.57
CA VAL A 147 11.37 7.90 21.56
C VAL A 147 10.05 7.48 20.93
N ILE A 148 9.77 6.20 20.92
CA ILE A 148 8.54 5.62 20.38
C ILE A 148 7.56 5.41 21.53
N ALA A 149 6.44 6.13 21.51
CA ALA A 149 5.29 5.87 22.36
C ALA A 149 4.29 5.00 21.57
N GLU A 150 4.39 3.68 21.72
CA GLU A 150 3.59 2.70 20.98
C GLU A 150 2.23 2.49 21.65
N PHE A 151 1.18 2.35 20.84
CA PHE A 151 -0.19 2.08 21.25
C PHE A 151 -0.52 0.59 21.14
N GLN A 152 -1.58 0.17 21.84
CA GLN A 152 -2.10 -1.18 21.71
C GLN A 152 -2.53 -1.44 20.26
N HIS A 153 -2.03 -2.55 19.70
CA HIS A 153 -2.46 -3.02 18.38
C HIS A 153 -3.77 -3.79 18.49
N ASP A 154 -4.60 -3.68 17.45
CA ASP A 154 -5.82 -4.48 17.35
C ASP A 154 -5.45 -5.95 17.11
N SER A 155 -6.13 -6.86 17.81
CA SER A 155 -5.98 -8.29 17.53
C SER A 155 -6.63 -8.69 16.20
N ASP A 156 -7.70 -7.99 15.79
CA ASP A 156 -8.35 -8.12 14.49
C ASP A 156 -8.04 -6.88 13.63
N LEU A 157 -7.14 -7.04 12.65
CA LEU A 157 -6.71 -5.97 11.74
C LEU A 157 -7.75 -5.65 10.64
N SER A 158 -8.92 -6.30 10.66
CA SER A 158 -10.03 -5.97 9.76
C SER A 158 -10.98 -4.91 10.32
N LEU A 159 -10.79 -4.50 11.57
CA LEU A 159 -11.59 -3.45 12.21
C LEU A 159 -11.32 -2.11 11.52
N PRO A 160 -12.37 -1.42 11.00
CA PRO A 160 -12.20 -0.13 10.34
C PRO A 160 -11.49 0.88 11.24
N THR A 161 -10.52 1.61 10.69
CA THR A 161 -9.86 2.70 11.39
C THR A 161 -10.85 3.84 11.69
N THR A 162 -10.68 4.46 12.85
CA THR A 162 -11.35 5.71 13.22
C THR A 162 -10.35 6.84 13.38
N ASP A 163 -9.09 6.61 13.04
CA ASP A 163 -7.99 7.52 13.32
C ASP A 163 -7.68 8.39 12.08
N SER A 164 -7.60 9.71 12.27
CA SER A 164 -6.85 10.55 11.33
C SER A 164 -5.34 10.34 11.54
N ASP A 165 -4.51 10.98 10.73
CA ASP A 165 -3.06 10.96 10.91
C ASP A 165 -2.55 12.05 11.84
N LYS A 166 -3.46 12.78 12.51
CA LYS A 166 -3.10 13.87 13.42
C LYS A 166 -2.94 13.33 14.83
N VAL A 167 -1.77 13.57 15.40
CA VAL A 167 -1.43 13.23 16.77
C VAL A 167 -0.95 14.45 17.53
N ALA A 168 -1.17 14.44 18.83
CA ALA A 168 -0.64 15.43 19.75
C ALA A 168 -0.02 14.78 20.98
N LEU A 169 0.99 15.43 21.52
CA LEU A 169 1.78 14.90 22.64
C LEU A 169 2.21 16.01 23.58
N LYS A 170 2.18 15.74 24.90
CA LYS A 170 2.78 16.59 25.94
C LYS A 170 3.73 15.74 26.79
N GLN A 171 4.90 16.29 27.10
CA GLN A 171 5.91 15.64 27.95
C GLN A 171 5.61 15.90 29.44
N GLU A 172 5.12 14.87 30.12
CA GLU A 172 4.66 14.92 31.52
C GLU A 172 5.77 14.60 32.53
N LYS A 173 6.85 13.93 32.08
CA LYS A 173 8.01 13.60 32.93
C LYS A 173 9.31 14.15 32.35
N SER A 174 10.32 14.26 33.20
CA SER A 174 11.67 14.59 32.74
C SER A 174 12.24 13.43 31.92
N VAL A 175 12.90 13.75 30.81
CA VAL A 175 13.60 12.79 29.95
C VAL A 175 15.11 13.06 30.05
N ARG A 176 15.91 12.01 30.15
CA ARG A 176 17.37 12.12 30.22
C ARG A 176 17.99 11.78 28.88
N THR A 177 19.00 12.55 28.47
CA THR A 177 19.83 12.21 27.32
C THR A 177 20.81 11.09 27.67
N SER A 178 21.37 10.43 26.66
CA SER A 178 22.45 9.46 26.84
C SER A 178 23.73 10.08 27.43
N SER A 179 23.90 11.41 27.32
CA SER A 179 25.00 12.16 27.95
C SER A 179 24.72 12.55 29.42
N GLY A 180 23.54 12.21 29.96
CA GLY A 180 23.15 12.47 31.34
C GLY A 180 22.44 13.81 31.58
N GLU A 181 22.25 14.61 30.53
CA GLU A 181 21.50 15.85 30.59
C GLU A 181 20.01 15.59 30.80
N VAL A 182 19.29 16.48 31.49
CA VAL A 182 17.86 16.29 31.80
C VAL A 182 17.03 17.38 31.12
N TYR A 183 16.11 16.95 30.25
CA TYR A 183 15.02 17.77 29.76
C TYR A 183 13.86 17.71 30.76
N ALA A 184 13.53 18.86 31.36
CA ALA A 184 12.40 18.98 32.27
C ALA A 184 11.06 18.75 31.56
N THR A 185 10.00 18.54 32.35
CA THR A 185 8.61 18.50 31.84
C THR A 185 8.28 19.79 31.07
N SER A 186 7.29 19.72 30.18
CA SER A 186 6.89 20.89 29.39
C SER A 186 5.38 21.01 29.30
N GLU A 187 4.87 22.25 29.40
CA GLU A 187 3.47 22.59 29.11
C GLU A 187 3.18 22.69 27.61
N THR A 188 4.21 22.63 26.77
CA THR A 188 4.06 22.64 25.31
C THR A 188 3.35 21.38 24.83
N ILE A 189 2.27 21.57 24.08
CA ILE A 189 1.60 20.52 23.32
C ILE A 189 2.21 20.49 21.92
N TRP A 190 2.87 19.39 21.60
CA TRP A 190 3.38 19.12 20.26
C TRP A 190 2.27 18.56 19.38
N SER A 191 2.29 18.93 18.10
CA SER A 191 1.39 18.43 17.07
C SER A 191 2.21 18.05 15.85
N ASN A 192 1.85 16.96 15.19
CA ASN A 192 2.47 16.57 13.91
C ASN A 192 1.80 17.28 12.70
N ALA A 193 0.70 18.00 12.91
CA ALA A 193 0.00 18.69 11.83
C ALA A 193 0.74 19.98 11.43
N GLY A 194 1.05 20.13 10.14
CA GLY A 194 1.73 21.29 9.59
C GLY A 194 1.04 21.87 8.36
N GLN A 195 1.49 23.05 7.92
CA GLN A 195 0.95 23.71 6.71
C GLN A 195 1.21 22.92 5.41
N ARG A 196 2.18 21.99 5.42
CA ARG A 196 2.56 21.15 4.27
C ARG A 196 2.03 19.71 4.40
N GLY A 197 1.09 19.46 5.31
CA GLY A 197 0.60 18.13 5.64
C GLY A 197 1.02 17.67 7.04
N ASN A 198 0.59 16.47 7.41
CA ASN A 198 0.92 15.85 8.69
C ASN A 198 2.26 15.13 8.59
N SER A 199 3.12 15.26 9.60
CA SER A 199 4.31 14.41 9.74
C SER A 199 3.85 13.01 10.17
N ALA A 200 3.77 12.10 9.21
CA ALA A 200 3.42 10.70 9.42
C ALA A 200 4.45 9.81 8.70
N VAL A 201 4.64 8.62 9.26
CA VAL A 201 5.48 7.57 8.70
C VAL A 201 4.65 6.30 8.66
N ILE A 202 4.55 5.70 7.48
CA ILE A 202 3.60 4.62 7.22
C ILE A 202 4.40 3.37 6.85
N ARG A 203 4.36 2.40 7.76
CA ARG A 203 5.06 1.12 7.58
C ARG A 203 4.62 0.45 6.28
N GLY A 204 5.60 0.05 5.48
CA GLY A 204 5.38 -0.62 4.19
C GLY A 204 4.89 0.30 3.06
N VAL A 205 4.68 1.61 3.30
CA VAL A 205 4.19 2.56 2.28
C VAL A 205 5.24 3.62 1.94
N ASP A 206 6.01 4.11 2.91
CA ASP A 206 6.99 5.20 2.67
C ASP A 206 8.09 4.84 1.66
N ALA A 207 8.33 3.54 1.43
CA ALA A 207 9.30 3.04 0.45
C ALA A 207 8.75 3.00 -0.99
N TRP A 208 7.46 3.26 -1.19
CA TRP A 208 6.85 3.29 -2.52
C TRP A 208 7.21 4.56 -3.27
N GLU A 209 7.44 4.41 -4.57
CA GLU A 209 7.42 5.54 -5.48
C GLU A 209 6.02 5.71 -6.05
N GLN A 210 5.47 6.91 -5.91
CA GLN A 210 4.11 7.23 -6.32
C GLN A 210 4.12 8.23 -7.47
N ASN A 211 2.98 8.36 -8.15
CA ASN A 211 2.76 9.31 -9.24
C ASN A 211 3.68 9.09 -10.45
N HIS A 212 3.95 7.83 -10.78
CA HIS A 212 4.53 7.44 -12.07
C HIS A 212 3.45 7.41 -13.15
N TRP A 213 3.83 7.66 -14.40
CA TRP A 213 2.90 7.76 -15.51
C TRP A 213 3.33 6.86 -16.66
N TRP A 214 2.42 6.00 -17.09
CA TRP A 214 2.54 5.31 -18.37
C TRP A 214 1.73 6.09 -19.41
N TRP A 215 2.26 6.21 -20.62
CA TRP A 215 1.68 7.00 -21.71
C TRP A 215 1.54 6.17 -22.98
N ASP A 216 0.39 6.30 -23.65
CA ASP A 216 0.15 5.83 -25.00
C ASP A 216 -0.14 7.00 -25.92
N ASP A 217 0.88 7.44 -26.65
CA ASP A 217 0.78 8.51 -27.65
C ASP A 217 -0.26 8.20 -28.75
N THR A 218 -0.54 6.91 -29.02
CA THR A 218 -1.49 6.52 -30.09
C THR A 218 -2.95 6.68 -29.67
N ARG A 219 -3.23 6.61 -28.37
CA ARG A 219 -4.57 6.75 -27.79
C ARG A 219 -4.77 8.06 -27.04
N SER A 220 -3.72 8.89 -26.92
CA SER A 220 -3.68 10.05 -26.02
C SER A 220 -4.15 9.68 -24.61
N ALA A 221 -3.75 8.50 -24.15
CA ALA A 221 -4.17 7.94 -22.87
C ALA A 221 -2.96 7.80 -21.94
N TRP A 222 -3.23 7.93 -20.65
CA TRP A 222 -2.24 7.73 -19.60
C TRP A 222 -2.79 6.85 -18.49
N LEU A 223 -1.89 6.27 -17.71
CA LEU A 223 -2.22 5.56 -16.49
C LEU A 223 -1.23 5.96 -15.41
N GLU A 224 -1.75 6.53 -14.33
CA GLU A 224 -0.97 6.82 -13.14
C GLU A 224 -0.80 5.54 -12.31
N TYR A 225 0.37 5.33 -11.70
CA TYR A 225 0.62 4.18 -10.84
C TYR A 225 1.66 4.48 -9.75
N SER A 226 1.64 3.63 -8.73
CA SER A 226 2.72 3.53 -7.75
C SER A 226 3.48 2.22 -7.95
N VAL A 227 4.78 2.25 -7.66
CA VAL A 227 5.67 1.09 -7.74
C VAL A 227 6.48 0.93 -6.46
N PHE A 228 6.54 -0.30 -5.97
CA PHE A 228 7.47 -0.71 -4.93
C PHE A 228 8.65 -1.43 -5.57
N LEU A 229 9.85 -1.04 -5.17
CA LEU A 229 11.10 -1.61 -5.66
C LEU A 229 11.74 -2.50 -4.58
N PRO A 230 12.12 -3.75 -4.93
CA PRO A 230 12.73 -4.66 -3.97
C PRO A 230 14.08 -4.15 -3.44
N LYS A 231 14.44 -4.56 -2.22
CA LYS A 231 15.66 -4.08 -1.55
C LYS A 231 16.91 -4.47 -2.34
N SER A 232 17.00 -5.70 -2.84
CA SER A 232 18.15 -6.16 -3.61
C SER A 232 18.27 -5.46 -4.97
N PHE A 233 17.17 -4.95 -5.54
CA PHE A 233 17.24 -4.07 -6.72
C PHE A 233 17.94 -2.75 -6.40
N LEU A 234 17.73 -2.20 -5.20
CA LEU A 234 18.32 -0.94 -4.75
C LEU A 234 19.80 -1.09 -4.38
N GLU A 235 20.27 -2.30 -4.09
CA GLU A 235 21.69 -2.60 -3.84
C GLU A 235 22.53 -2.56 -5.13
N GLU A 236 23.85 -2.40 -5.00
CA GLU A 236 24.77 -2.36 -6.15
C GLU A 236 24.69 -3.67 -6.95
N GLY A 237 24.53 -3.57 -8.27
CA GLY A 237 24.38 -4.72 -9.16
C GLY A 237 22.98 -5.34 -9.20
N GLY A 238 22.04 -4.83 -8.40
CA GLY A 238 20.64 -5.29 -8.34
C GLY A 238 19.89 -5.24 -9.67
N GLU A 239 20.29 -4.33 -10.58
CA GLU A 239 19.77 -4.19 -11.94
C GLU A 239 20.14 -5.36 -12.88
N ASN A 240 21.07 -6.24 -12.46
CA ASN A 240 21.44 -7.44 -13.22
C ASN A 240 20.54 -8.65 -12.93
N ALA A 241 19.78 -8.60 -11.84
CA ALA A 241 18.79 -9.62 -11.49
C ALA A 241 17.47 -9.38 -12.24
N SER A 242 16.51 -10.28 -12.09
CA SER A 242 15.14 -10.11 -12.59
C SER A 242 14.13 -10.53 -11.54
N TYR A 243 13.11 -9.72 -11.35
CA TYR A 243 12.21 -9.80 -10.19
C TYR A 243 10.81 -10.26 -10.61
N PRO A 244 10.10 -11.02 -9.76
CA PRO A 244 8.66 -11.18 -9.93
C PRO A 244 7.94 -9.84 -9.94
N LEU A 245 6.81 -9.78 -10.63
CA LEU A 245 5.91 -8.63 -10.63
C LEU A 245 4.55 -9.04 -10.06
N ILE A 246 4.08 -8.32 -9.04
CA ILE A 246 2.68 -8.34 -8.61
C ILE A 246 1.99 -7.09 -9.16
N LEU A 247 1.00 -7.28 -10.01
CA LEU A 247 0.03 -6.25 -10.33
C LEU A 247 -1.11 -6.31 -9.30
N ALA A 248 -1.09 -5.38 -8.35
CA ALA A 248 -2.09 -5.27 -7.30
C ALA A 248 -3.11 -4.18 -7.66
N ILE A 249 -4.31 -4.59 -8.07
CA ILE A 249 -5.34 -3.67 -8.53
C ILE A 249 -6.36 -3.43 -7.42
N THR A 250 -6.52 -2.18 -7.01
CA THR A 250 -7.46 -1.78 -5.96
C THR A 250 -8.91 -1.74 -6.47
N HIS A 251 -9.83 -1.48 -5.54
CA HIS A 251 -11.26 -1.43 -5.79
C HIS A 251 -11.73 -0.08 -6.35
N SER A 252 -12.99 -0.02 -6.73
CA SER A 252 -13.60 1.19 -7.33
C SER A 252 -13.75 2.36 -6.36
N GLY A 253 -13.62 2.19 -5.05
CA GLY A 253 -13.76 3.28 -4.07
C GLY A 253 -12.54 4.18 -3.97
N THR A 254 -11.40 3.75 -4.53
CA THR A 254 -10.27 4.65 -4.87
C THR A 254 -10.48 5.34 -6.23
N SER A 255 -11.69 5.25 -6.80
CA SER A 255 -12.18 5.95 -7.98
C SER A 255 -13.53 6.63 -7.63
N TYR A 256 -13.94 7.78 -8.16
CA TYR A 256 -13.30 8.78 -9.01
C TYR A 256 -12.39 9.70 -8.17
N ASP A 257 -11.44 10.38 -8.79
CA ASP A 257 -10.58 11.40 -8.13
C ASP A 257 -9.70 10.95 -6.95
N GLY A 258 -9.57 9.64 -6.70
CA GLY A 258 -8.63 9.11 -5.70
C GLY A 258 -7.16 9.35 -6.05
N THR A 259 -6.28 9.36 -5.05
CA THR A 259 -4.83 9.59 -5.22
C THR A 259 -4.04 8.27 -5.18
N CYS A 260 -2.78 8.28 -5.66
CA CYS A 260 -1.85 7.16 -5.44
C CYS A 260 -1.70 6.83 -3.94
N ALA A 261 -1.71 7.83 -3.07
CA ALA A 261 -1.64 7.58 -1.63
C ALA A 261 -2.84 6.78 -1.13
N GLN A 262 -4.05 7.05 -1.64
CA GLN A 262 -5.25 6.31 -1.25
C GLN A 262 -5.25 4.86 -1.74
N THR A 263 -4.66 4.56 -2.90
CA THR A 263 -4.52 3.17 -3.36
C THR A 263 -3.61 2.33 -2.44
N LEU A 264 -2.76 2.98 -1.65
CA LEU A 264 -1.85 2.35 -0.70
C LEU A 264 -2.36 2.35 0.75
N THR A 265 -3.26 3.26 1.12
CA THR A 265 -3.60 3.56 2.53
C THR A 265 -5.05 3.31 2.93
N GLU A 266 -5.99 3.28 1.98
CA GLU A 266 -7.41 3.00 2.28
C GLU A 266 -7.62 1.54 2.73
N GLN A 267 -6.91 0.59 2.13
CA GLN A 267 -6.90 -0.82 2.51
C GLN A 267 -5.55 -1.45 2.13
N CYS A 268 -5.19 -2.55 2.79
CA CYS A 268 -3.90 -3.23 2.58
C CYS A 268 -3.76 -3.99 1.24
N ILE A 269 -4.64 -3.80 0.25
CA ILE A 269 -4.68 -4.58 -1.01
C ILE A 269 -3.31 -4.60 -1.71
N ALA A 270 -2.68 -3.43 -1.85
CA ALA A 270 -1.37 -3.28 -2.47
C ALA A 270 -0.24 -3.28 -1.42
N SER A 271 -0.43 -2.56 -0.31
CA SER A 271 0.62 -2.34 0.70
C SER A 271 0.96 -3.58 1.54
N ILE A 272 0.11 -4.61 1.57
CA ILE A 272 0.46 -5.86 2.28
C ILE A 272 1.68 -6.55 1.66
N TRP A 273 1.87 -6.43 0.34
CA TRP A 273 2.96 -7.11 -0.37
C TRP A 273 4.32 -6.45 -0.14
N SER A 274 4.34 -5.16 0.20
CA SER A 274 5.55 -4.38 0.46
C SER A 274 5.96 -4.38 1.93
N MET A 275 5.28 -5.15 2.78
CA MET A 275 5.67 -5.31 4.18
C MET A 275 7.05 -5.97 4.25
N PRO A 276 7.93 -5.54 5.18
CA PRO A 276 9.29 -6.07 5.27
C PRO A 276 9.33 -7.60 5.37
N GLU A 277 8.49 -8.19 6.21
CA GLU A 277 8.39 -9.63 6.41
C GLU A 277 7.86 -10.39 5.18
N GLU A 278 7.10 -9.71 4.30
CA GLU A 278 6.63 -10.32 3.04
C GLU A 278 7.73 -10.25 1.98
N GLN A 279 8.44 -9.13 1.86
CA GLN A 279 9.58 -8.97 0.95
C GLN A 279 10.79 -9.83 1.34
N ASP A 280 11.04 -10.02 2.64
CA ASP A 280 12.10 -10.92 3.13
C ASP A 280 11.85 -12.39 2.74
N ARG A 281 10.57 -12.77 2.59
CA ARG A 281 10.16 -14.13 2.21
C ARG A 281 10.09 -14.29 0.69
N HIS A 282 9.53 -13.29 0.02
CA HIS A 282 9.22 -13.31 -1.41
C HIS A 282 9.46 -11.94 -2.03
N GLU A 283 10.73 -11.65 -2.29
CA GLU A 283 11.11 -10.38 -2.87
C GLU A 283 10.49 -10.19 -4.28
N CYS A 284 9.77 -9.08 -4.48
CA CYS A 284 9.06 -8.81 -5.72
C CYS A 284 8.82 -7.31 -5.96
N VAL A 285 8.71 -6.94 -7.24
CA VAL A 285 8.20 -5.63 -7.65
C VAL A 285 6.69 -5.64 -7.51
N ILE A 286 6.14 -4.56 -6.99
CA ILE A 286 4.68 -4.40 -6.89
C ILE A 286 4.28 -3.15 -7.63
N VAL A 287 3.25 -3.25 -8.47
CA VAL A 287 2.66 -2.11 -9.18
C VAL A 287 1.19 -2.03 -8.82
N THR A 288 0.75 -0.84 -8.39
CA THR A 288 -0.67 -0.52 -8.21
C THR A 288 -1.07 0.63 -9.11
N PRO A 289 -1.95 0.41 -10.10
CA PRO A 289 -2.48 1.51 -10.91
C PRO A 289 -3.46 2.36 -10.09
N ARG A 290 -3.58 3.63 -10.47
CA ARG A 290 -4.55 4.59 -9.95
C ARG A 290 -5.48 4.98 -11.09
N TYR A 291 -6.79 4.79 -10.88
CA TYR A 291 -7.80 5.04 -11.91
C TYR A 291 -8.64 6.26 -11.61
N GLU A 292 -8.86 7.10 -12.62
CA GLU A 292 -9.72 8.28 -12.59
C GLU A 292 -11.21 7.96 -12.58
N ARG A 293 -11.57 6.71 -12.86
CA ARG A 293 -12.94 6.24 -13.00
C ARG A 293 -13.03 4.76 -12.68
N THR A 294 -14.26 4.29 -12.46
CA THR A 294 -14.53 2.86 -12.39
C THR A 294 -14.12 2.20 -13.73
N THR A 295 -13.13 1.32 -13.69
CA THR A 295 -12.58 0.69 -14.89
C THR A 295 -13.42 -0.47 -15.39
N MET A 296 -14.17 -1.12 -14.50
CA MET A 296 -15.06 -2.22 -14.82
C MET A 296 -16.30 -2.21 -13.91
N ASN A 297 -17.47 -2.43 -14.50
CA ASN A 297 -18.75 -2.40 -13.78
C ASN A 297 -19.44 -3.77 -13.74
N ASP A 298 -20.53 -3.86 -12.98
CA ASP A 298 -21.32 -5.09 -12.82
C ASP A 298 -22.10 -5.52 -14.08
N TYR A 299 -22.07 -4.71 -15.14
CA TYR A 299 -22.61 -5.04 -16.46
C TYR A 299 -21.54 -5.56 -17.43
N TRP A 300 -20.32 -5.83 -16.92
CA TRP A 300 -19.17 -6.36 -17.66
C TRP A 300 -18.60 -5.39 -18.70
N GLU A 301 -18.96 -4.12 -18.60
CA GLU A 301 -18.39 -3.05 -19.41
C GLU A 301 -17.07 -2.61 -18.77
N HIS A 302 -16.09 -2.28 -19.60
CA HIS A 302 -14.81 -1.75 -19.14
C HIS A 302 -14.38 -0.55 -19.97
N THR A 303 -13.61 0.32 -19.34
CA THR A 303 -12.93 1.44 -20.01
C THR A 303 -11.59 0.98 -20.57
N SER A 304 -10.99 1.79 -21.45
CA SER A 304 -9.64 1.57 -21.98
C SER A 304 -8.56 1.46 -20.89
N ASP A 305 -8.85 1.86 -19.66
CA ASP A 305 -7.93 1.79 -18.53
C ASP A 305 -7.52 0.34 -18.23
N VAL A 306 -8.41 -0.62 -18.49
CA VAL A 306 -8.10 -2.05 -18.35
C VAL A 306 -7.04 -2.47 -19.38
N GLU A 307 -7.19 -2.12 -20.65
CA GLU A 307 -6.19 -2.41 -21.69
C GLU A 307 -4.90 -1.61 -21.50
N ASN A 308 -4.99 -0.38 -20.99
CA ASN A 308 -3.84 0.44 -20.66
C ASN A 308 -3.05 -0.18 -19.49
N THR A 309 -3.73 -0.80 -18.53
CA THR A 309 -3.08 -1.55 -17.45
C THR A 309 -2.27 -2.72 -17.99
N TYR A 310 -2.80 -3.48 -18.95
CA TYR A 310 -2.01 -4.50 -19.65
C TYR A 310 -0.81 -3.90 -20.38
N SER A 311 -1.00 -2.75 -21.02
CA SER A 311 0.04 -2.09 -21.80
C SER A 311 1.19 -1.57 -20.91
N LEU A 312 0.88 -1.11 -19.69
CA LEU A 312 1.87 -0.86 -18.64
C LEU A 312 2.64 -2.13 -18.28
N VAL A 313 1.98 -3.25 -17.98
CA VAL A 313 2.65 -4.54 -17.69
C VAL A 313 3.57 -4.95 -18.85
N LYS A 314 3.09 -4.85 -20.08
CA LYS A 314 3.88 -5.14 -21.28
C LYS A 314 5.10 -4.23 -21.39
N SER A 315 4.98 -2.95 -21.05
CA SER A 315 6.12 -2.02 -21.05
C SER A 315 7.17 -2.38 -19.99
N LEU A 316 6.75 -2.81 -18.80
CA LEU A 316 7.66 -3.29 -17.75
C LEU A 316 8.40 -4.55 -18.19
N LEU A 317 7.71 -5.47 -18.87
CA LEU A 317 8.28 -6.70 -19.42
C LEU A 317 9.28 -6.48 -20.57
N GLN A 318 9.31 -5.29 -21.17
CA GLN A 318 10.38 -4.94 -22.12
C GLN A 318 11.73 -4.76 -21.41
N ASN A 319 11.76 -4.67 -20.08
CA ASN A 319 12.97 -4.54 -19.27
C ASN A 319 13.79 -3.30 -19.67
N THR A 320 13.09 -2.20 -19.93
CA THR A 320 13.66 -0.88 -20.25
C THR A 320 13.19 0.21 -19.29
N TRP A 321 12.42 -0.15 -18.25
CA TRP A 321 11.92 0.81 -17.27
C TRP A 321 13.09 1.34 -16.43
N ASN A 322 13.33 2.65 -16.50
CA ASN A 322 14.42 3.34 -15.81
C ASN A 322 13.94 4.64 -15.14
N TYR A 323 12.66 4.71 -14.81
CA TYR A 323 12.01 5.91 -14.28
C TYR A 323 12.14 6.06 -12.77
N GLY A 324 12.96 5.24 -12.09
CA GLY A 324 13.21 5.37 -10.66
C GLY A 324 13.56 6.80 -10.27
N ASN A 325 13.16 7.23 -9.07
CA ASN A 325 13.30 8.61 -8.64
C ASN A 325 14.74 9.13 -8.88
N PRO A 326 14.94 10.11 -9.79
CA PRO A 326 16.28 10.53 -10.20
C PRO A 326 17.05 11.24 -9.08
N ASN A 327 16.38 11.60 -7.98
CA ASN A 327 17.02 12.20 -6.82
C ASN A 327 17.56 11.14 -5.82
N LEU A 328 17.35 9.85 -6.08
CA LEU A 328 17.78 8.76 -5.20
C LEU A 328 18.92 7.96 -5.87
N PRO A 329 20.17 8.04 -5.37
CA PRO A 329 21.33 7.39 -6.00
C PRO A 329 21.27 5.86 -6.08
N ASP A 330 20.45 5.21 -5.24
CA ASP A 330 20.31 3.75 -5.19
C ASP A 330 19.51 3.17 -6.38
N ARG A 331 18.86 4.03 -7.16
CA ARG A 331 18.03 3.67 -8.32
C ARG A 331 18.16 4.61 -9.52
N MET A 332 18.84 5.75 -9.35
CA MET A 332 19.23 6.63 -10.44
C MET A 332 20.01 5.81 -11.48
N ASP A 333 19.59 5.89 -12.74
CA ASP A 333 20.17 5.19 -13.90
C ASP A 333 20.03 3.65 -13.92
N LYS A 334 19.35 3.03 -12.94
CA LYS A 334 19.08 1.59 -12.97
C LYS A 334 17.93 1.25 -13.92
N VAL A 335 18.06 0.11 -14.60
CA VAL A 335 16.99 -0.48 -15.40
C VAL A 335 16.38 -1.64 -14.62
N LEU A 336 15.08 -1.53 -14.31
CA LEU A 336 14.34 -2.61 -13.68
C LEU A 336 14.08 -3.74 -14.69
N ARG A 337 14.31 -4.99 -14.26
CA ARG A 337 14.04 -6.18 -15.06
C ARG A 337 13.01 -7.06 -14.36
N ILE A 338 11.91 -7.32 -15.04
CA ILE A 338 10.87 -8.24 -14.60
C ILE A 338 11.15 -9.63 -15.17
N ASP A 339 10.99 -10.64 -14.32
CA ASP A 339 10.98 -12.04 -14.72
C ASP A 339 9.67 -12.37 -15.44
N PRO A 340 9.67 -12.61 -16.76
CA PRO A 340 8.45 -12.85 -17.51
C PRO A 340 7.76 -14.16 -17.12
N LYS A 341 8.39 -15.07 -16.37
CA LYS A 341 7.77 -16.30 -15.88
C LYS A 341 7.00 -16.12 -14.58
N ARG A 342 7.18 -14.99 -13.88
CA ARG A 342 6.64 -14.71 -12.54
C ARG A 342 5.94 -13.36 -12.50
N VAL A 343 4.90 -13.22 -13.33
CA VAL A 343 4.00 -12.06 -13.34
C VAL A 343 2.65 -12.47 -12.77
N TYR A 344 2.19 -11.80 -11.72
CA TYR A 344 0.98 -12.16 -10.99
C TYR A 344 -0.03 -11.04 -11.02
N CYS A 345 -1.31 -11.42 -10.94
CA CYS A 345 -2.40 -10.47 -10.69
C CYS A 345 -3.00 -10.71 -9.32
N THR A 346 -3.40 -9.63 -8.66
CA THR A 346 -4.26 -9.70 -7.49
C THR A 346 -5.13 -8.46 -7.43
N GLY A 347 -6.27 -8.57 -6.75
CA GLY A 347 -7.13 -7.42 -6.53
C GLY A 347 -8.38 -7.77 -5.76
N TRP A 348 -9.17 -6.75 -5.48
CA TRP A 348 -10.47 -6.89 -4.81
C TRP A 348 -11.58 -6.20 -5.61
N SER A 349 -12.77 -6.82 -5.63
CA SER A 349 -13.96 -6.26 -6.30
C SER A 349 -13.62 -5.85 -7.74
N MET A 350 -13.83 -4.59 -8.15
CA MET A 350 -13.41 -4.06 -9.45
C MET A 350 -11.99 -4.49 -9.85
N GLY A 351 -10.99 -4.39 -8.96
CA GLY A 351 -9.61 -4.78 -9.28
C GLY A 351 -9.43 -6.28 -9.49
N ALA A 352 -10.22 -7.10 -8.81
CA ALA A 352 -10.29 -8.54 -9.06
C ALA A 352 -10.97 -8.84 -10.41
N MET A 353 -12.02 -8.09 -10.78
CA MET A 353 -12.67 -8.20 -12.10
C MET A 353 -11.69 -7.83 -13.22
N THR A 354 -10.94 -6.73 -13.06
CA THR A 354 -9.87 -6.32 -13.97
C THR A 354 -8.79 -7.39 -14.07
N SER A 355 -8.34 -7.95 -12.95
CA SER A 355 -7.35 -9.05 -12.92
C SER A 355 -7.81 -10.27 -13.71
N LEU A 356 -9.04 -10.72 -13.49
CA LEU A 356 -9.64 -11.85 -14.22
C LEU A 356 -9.71 -11.58 -15.73
N TRP A 357 -10.12 -10.37 -16.12
CA TRP A 357 -10.20 -9.98 -17.52
C TRP A 357 -8.82 -9.96 -18.18
N LEU A 358 -7.81 -9.38 -17.51
CA LEU A 358 -6.44 -9.33 -18.00
C LEU A 358 -5.87 -10.74 -18.23
N MET A 359 -6.07 -11.62 -17.26
CA MET A 359 -5.62 -13.01 -17.37
C MET A 359 -6.36 -13.79 -18.45
N ALA A 360 -7.67 -13.54 -18.63
CA ALA A 360 -8.47 -14.18 -19.67
C ALA A 360 -8.06 -13.72 -21.07
N ARG A 361 -7.73 -12.42 -21.23
CA ARG A 361 -7.40 -11.81 -22.52
C ARG A 361 -5.94 -12.00 -22.93
N HIS A 362 -5.05 -12.16 -21.95
CA HIS A 362 -3.60 -12.28 -22.10
C HIS A 362 -3.04 -13.49 -21.32
N PRO A 363 -3.53 -14.72 -21.58
CA PRO A 363 -3.18 -15.92 -20.82
C PRO A 363 -1.70 -16.28 -20.90
N GLU A 364 -0.96 -15.76 -21.87
CA GLU A 364 0.48 -15.94 -22.02
C GLU A 364 1.32 -15.09 -21.06
N THR A 365 0.73 -14.06 -20.45
CA THR A 365 1.45 -13.07 -19.66
C THR A 365 1.56 -13.50 -18.19
N PHE A 366 0.46 -13.94 -17.57
CA PHE A 366 0.38 -14.13 -16.13
C PHE A 366 0.67 -15.58 -15.71
N ALA A 367 1.37 -15.73 -14.59
CA ALA A 367 1.72 -17.01 -13.99
C ALA A 367 0.60 -17.53 -13.07
N ALA A 368 -0.05 -16.64 -12.32
CA ALA A 368 -1.16 -16.94 -11.44
C ALA A 368 -1.91 -15.69 -10.99
N GLY A 369 -3.12 -15.89 -10.47
CA GLY A 369 -3.96 -14.83 -9.89
C GLY A 369 -4.49 -15.17 -8.49
N LEU A 370 -4.38 -14.24 -7.56
CA LEU A 370 -5.08 -14.27 -6.26
C LEU A 370 -6.28 -13.31 -6.33
N ILE A 371 -7.48 -13.87 -6.36
CA ILE A 371 -8.70 -13.14 -6.71
C ILE A 371 -9.60 -13.05 -5.47
N ILE A 372 -9.69 -11.87 -4.88
CA ILE A 372 -10.48 -11.65 -3.66
C ILE A 372 -11.82 -11.03 -4.04
N ALA A 373 -12.91 -11.75 -3.82
CA ALA A 373 -14.28 -11.29 -4.11
C ALA A 373 -14.46 -10.63 -5.50
N GLY A 374 -13.78 -11.16 -6.52
CA GLY A 374 -13.96 -10.77 -7.91
C GLY A 374 -15.07 -11.57 -8.59
N GLN A 375 -15.68 -11.00 -9.62
CA GLN A 375 -16.69 -11.67 -10.43
C GLN A 375 -16.49 -11.42 -11.91
N GLN A 376 -16.89 -12.37 -12.74
CA GLN A 376 -16.93 -12.19 -14.18
C GLN A 376 -18.10 -12.94 -14.80
N ARG A 377 -18.50 -12.53 -16.00
CA ARG A 377 -19.45 -13.29 -16.82
C ARG A 377 -18.79 -14.60 -17.25
N PRO A 378 -19.41 -15.79 -17.06
CA PRO A 378 -18.76 -17.07 -17.35
C PRO A 378 -18.22 -17.20 -18.78
N GLY A 379 -18.93 -16.66 -19.77
CA GLY A 379 -18.50 -16.68 -21.17
C GLY A 379 -17.26 -15.83 -21.47
N ASP A 380 -16.97 -14.80 -20.66
CA ASP A 380 -15.87 -13.87 -20.88
C ASP A 380 -14.55 -14.40 -20.28
N VAL A 381 -14.62 -15.43 -19.42
CA VAL A 381 -13.48 -16.00 -18.69
C VAL A 381 -13.22 -17.47 -18.98
N VAL A 382 -13.77 -18.01 -20.07
CA VAL A 382 -13.55 -19.42 -20.48
C VAL A 382 -12.05 -19.75 -20.57
N THR A 383 -11.24 -18.82 -21.07
CA THR A 383 -9.78 -18.96 -21.25
C THR A 383 -9.01 -19.06 -19.93
N LEU A 384 -9.62 -18.74 -18.79
CA LEU A 384 -9.01 -18.95 -17.47
C LEU A 384 -8.90 -20.43 -17.10
N ALA A 385 -9.55 -21.33 -17.84
CA ALA A 385 -9.49 -22.76 -17.60
C ALA A 385 -8.07 -23.35 -17.64
N ASP A 386 -7.14 -22.71 -18.36
CA ASP A 386 -5.72 -23.10 -18.43
C ASP A 386 -4.83 -22.34 -17.44
N GLN A 387 -5.39 -21.37 -16.71
CA GLN A 387 -4.67 -20.50 -15.80
C GLN A 387 -4.64 -21.06 -14.37
N LYS A 388 -3.75 -20.50 -13.55
CA LYS A 388 -3.67 -20.79 -12.12
C LYS A 388 -4.39 -19.71 -11.32
N LEU A 389 -5.48 -20.07 -10.64
CA LEU A 389 -6.28 -19.12 -9.87
C LEU A 389 -6.54 -19.64 -8.46
N LEU A 390 -6.34 -18.76 -7.47
CA LEU A 390 -6.89 -18.91 -6.13
C LEU A 390 -7.95 -17.84 -5.94
N ILE A 391 -9.21 -18.26 -5.90
CA ILE A 391 -10.38 -17.42 -5.72
C ILE A 391 -10.85 -17.56 -4.28
N ILE A 392 -10.99 -16.44 -3.57
CA ILE A 392 -11.45 -16.42 -2.18
C ILE A 392 -12.62 -15.45 -2.05
N THR A 393 -13.76 -15.95 -1.59
CA THR A 393 -14.98 -15.16 -1.35
C THR A 393 -15.57 -15.43 0.03
N GLY A 394 -16.57 -14.64 0.40
CA GLY A 394 -17.37 -14.86 1.61
C GLY A 394 -18.76 -15.41 1.29
N SER A 395 -19.35 -16.18 2.19
CA SER A 395 -20.67 -16.79 1.99
C SER A 395 -21.82 -15.78 1.97
N GLU A 396 -21.61 -14.57 2.51
CA GLU A 396 -22.57 -13.47 2.50
C GLU A 396 -22.32 -12.47 1.36
N ASP A 397 -21.32 -12.75 0.49
CA ASP A 397 -21.14 -12.01 -0.75
C ASP A 397 -22.16 -12.45 -1.81
N GLY A 398 -23.23 -11.68 -1.95
CA GLY A 398 -24.32 -11.94 -2.89
C GLY A 398 -23.98 -11.75 -4.38
N LYS A 399 -22.74 -11.39 -4.70
CA LYS A 399 -22.27 -11.09 -6.06
C LYS A 399 -21.13 -12.02 -6.46
N ALA A 400 -19.97 -11.90 -5.80
CA ALA A 400 -18.77 -12.63 -6.19
C ALA A 400 -18.95 -14.14 -6.05
N THR A 401 -19.53 -14.61 -4.95
CA THR A 401 -19.73 -16.05 -4.74
C THR A 401 -20.64 -16.65 -5.81
N PRO A 402 -21.89 -16.17 -6.03
CA PRO A 402 -22.78 -16.73 -7.05
C PRO A 402 -22.23 -16.68 -8.48
N TRP A 403 -21.46 -15.66 -8.86
CA TRP A 403 -20.88 -15.57 -10.20
C TRP A 403 -19.73 -16.56 -10.39
N ASN A 404 -18.85 -16.74 -9.40
CA ASN A 404 -17.81 -17.76 -9.48
C ASN A 404 -18.42 -19.18 -9.54
N GLU A 405 -19.50 -19.46 -8.79
CA GLU A 405 -20.21 -20.74 -8.89
C GLU A 405 -20.73 -21.02 -10.32
N LYS A 406 -21.13 -19.99 -11.06
CA LYS A 406 -21.54 -20.13 -12.47
C LYS A 406 -20.36 -20.34 -13.42
N CYS A 407 -19.17 -19.86 -13.07
CA CYS A 407 -17.96 -20.03 -13.87
C CYS A 407 -17.37 -21.44 -13.75
N VAL A 408 -17.45 -22.08 -12.57
CA VAL A 408 -16.92 -23.44 -12.32
C VAL A 408 -17.30 -24.45 -13.42
N PRO A 409 -18.60 -24.70 -13.73
CA PRO A 409 -18.96 -25.69 -14.74
C PRO A 409 -18.53 -25.28 -16.16
N VAL A 410 -18.33 -23.99 -16.43
CA VAL A 410 -17.82 -23.50 -17.72
C VAL A 410 -16.35 -23.84 -17.88
N TRP A 411 -15.55 -23.65 -16.82
CA TRP A 411 -14.13 -24.01 -16.82
C TRP A 411 -13.91 -25.52 -16.88
N GLU A 412 -14.66 -26.30 -16.10
CA GLU A 412 -14.58 -27.77 -16.12
C GLU A 412 -14.91 -28.35 -17.50
N LYS A 413 -15.92 -27.78 -18.19
CA LYS A 413 -16.32 -28.21 -19.54
C LYS A 413 -15.19 -28.10 -20.57
N VAL A 414 -14.28 -27.14 -20.39
CA VAL A 414 -13.13 -26.93 -21.28
C VAL A 414 -11.82 -27.48 -20.72
N GLY A 415 -11.87 -28.26 -19.63
CA GLY A 415 -10.74 -29.06 -19.15
C GLY A 415 -10.04 -28.55 -17.90
N ALA A 416 -10.53 -27.48 -17.26
CA ALA A 416 -9.97 -27.04 -15.97
C ALA A 416 -10.16 -28.10 -14.89
N ARG A 417 -9.16 -28.28 -14.03
CA ARG A 417 -9.32 -28.98 -12.76
C ARG A 417 -9.63 -27.94 -11.69
N VAL A 418 -10.84 -28.00 -11.15
CA VAL A 418 -11.31 -27.07 -10.12
C VAL A 418 -11.37 -27.76 -8.77
N THR A 419 -10.66 -27.22 -7.78
CA THR A 419 -10.84 -27.56 -6.37
C THR A 419 -11.91 -26.64 -5.77
N ARG A 420 -13.09 -27.21 -5.50
CA ARG A 420 -14.24 -26.52 -4.90
C ARG A 420 -14.74 -27.30 -3.67
N PRO A 421 -14.20 -27.04 -2.47
CA PRO A 421 -14.69 -27.70 -1.27
C PRO A 421 -16.11 -27.23 -0.89
N ALA A 422 -16.91 -28.16 -0.37
CA ALA A 422 -18.22 -27.86 0.21
C ALA A 422 -18.11 -27.22 1.61
N GLU A 423 -17.02 -27.50 2.32
CA GLU A 423 -16.72 -26.90 3.62
C GLU A 423 -16.41 -25.41 3.45
N ARG A 424 -17.02 -24.56 4.28
CA ARG A 424 -16.67 -23.15 4.40
C ARG A 424 -15.60 -22.97 5.47
N LEU A 425 -14.64 -22.09 5.20
CA LEU A 425 -13.55 -21.79 6.13
C LEU A 425 -14.00 -20.78 7.20
N ASP A 426 -13.47 -20.92 8.41
CA ASP A 426 -13.75 -20.01 9.53
C ASP A 426 -12.88 -18.75 9.43
N PRO A 427 -13.46 -17.54 9.26
CA PRO A 427 -12.68 -16.30 9.16
C PRO A 427 -12.01 -15.89 10.47
N SER A 428 -12.41 -16.45 11.62
CA SER A 428 -11.75 -16.20 12.90
C SER A 428 -10.31 -16.73 12.94
N LEU A 429 -9.98 -17.69 12.08
CA LEU A 429 -8.62 -18.25 11.98
C LEU A 429 -7.63 -17.36 11.21
N ILE A 430 -8.09 -16.23 10.66
CA ILE A 430 -7.23 -15.26 9.96
C ILE A 430 -6.43 -14.41 10.97
N PHE A 431 -7.03 -14.13 12.13
CA PHE A 431 -6.45 -13.26 13.14
C PHE A 431 -6.34 -13.98 14.50
N PRO A 432 -5.27 -13.72 15.28
CA PRO A 432 -4.17 -12.81 14.96
C PRO A 432 -3.23 -13.39 13.89
N VAL A 433 -2.57 -12.51 13.13
CA VAL A 433 -1.80 -12.88 11.91
C VAL A 433 -0.56 -13.75 12.19
N ASP A 434 -0.07 -13.73 13.44
CA ASP A 434 1.07 -14.50 13.91
C ASP A 434 0.72 -15.96 14.25
N ASP A 435 -0.57 -16.34 14.36
CA ASP A 435 -1.01 -17.72 14.55
C ASP A 435 -2.07 -18.19 13.53
N GLN A 436 -1.66 -18.29 12.26
CA GLN A 436 -2.50 -18.85 11.19
C GLN A 436 -2.30 -20.36 10.95
N ARG A 437 -1.62 -21.12 11.84
CA ARG A 437 -1.22 -22.52 11.55
C ARG A 437 -2.38 -23.43 11.13
N LYS A 438 -3.52 -23.32 11.80
CA LYS A 438 -4.73 -24.10 11.46
C LYS A 438 -5.29 -23.69 10.09
N LEU A 439 -5.35 -22.39 9.83
CA LEU A 439 -5.83 -21.86 8.56
C LEU A 439 -4.90 -22.27 7.41
N THR A 440 -3.59 -22.11 7.59
CA THR A 440 -2.56 -22.55 6.63
C THR A 440 -2.73 -24.03 6.29
N ALA A 441 -2.87 -24.90 7.28
CA ALA A 441 -3.10 -26.33 7.02
C ALA A 441 -4.39 -26.60 6.24
N GLN A 442 -5.47 -25.85 6.49
CA GLN A 442 -6.73 -25.98 5.74
C GLN A 442 -6.59 -25.52 4.29
N VAL A 443 -5.95 -24.38 4.05
CA VAL A 443 -5.74 -23.82 2.71
C VAL A 443 -4.78 -24.70 1.91
N ASP A 444 -3.65 -25.09 2.48
CA ASP A 444 -2.63 -25.93 1.82
C ASP A 444 -3.20 -27.30 1.46
N ARG A 445 -4.07 -27.89 2.29
CA ARG A 445 -4.78 -29.13 1.99
C ARG A 445 -5.58 -29.02 0.69
N TYR A 446 -6.31 -27.92 0.50
CA TYR A 446 -7.10 -27.70 -0.71
C TYR A 446 -6.20 -27.39 -1.92
N LEU A 447 -5.15 -26.60 -1.74
CA LEU A 447 -4.19 -26.32 -2.82
C LEU A 447 -3.45 -27.60 -3.28
N ALA A 448 -3.22 -28.56 -2.38
CA ALA A 448 -2.56 -29.83 -2.67
C ALA A 448 -3.42 -30.82 -3.49
N GLU A 449 -4.73 -30.57 -3.67
CA GLU A 449 -5.59 -31.39 -4.52
C GLU A 449 -5.24 -31.28 -6.02
N GLY A 450 -4.43 -30.28 -6.41
CA GLY A 450 -3.87 -30.19 -7.76
C GLY A 450 -4.81 -29.59 -8.81
N GLY A 451 -5.88 -28.92 -8.36
CA GLY A 451 -6.69 -28.04 -9.19
C GLY A 451 -5.87 -26.85 -9.67
N ASN A 452 -5.94 -26.52 -10.96
CA ASN A 452 -5.35 -25.26 -11.44
C ASN A 452 -6.22 -24.06 -11.03
N ILE A 453 -7.51 -24.27 -10.77
CA ILE A 453 -8.37 -23.27 -10.13
C ILE A 453 -8.78 -23.81 -8.76
N THR A 454 -8.54 -23.04 -7.70
CA THR A 454 -9.02 -23.33 -6.34
C THR A 454 -9.99 -22.24 -5.93
N PHE A 455 -11.21 -22.60 -5.53
CA PHE A 455 -12.25 -21.65 -5.12
C PHE A 455 -12.69 -21.93 -3.68
N LEU A 456 -12.22 -21.08 -2.75
CA LEU A 456 -12.50 -21.15 -1.32
C LEU A 456 -13.56 -20.15 -0.90
N THR A 457 -14.41 -20.53 0.06
CA THR A 457 -15.44 -19.65 0.64
C THR A 457 -15.30 -19.63 2.15
N PHE A 458 -15.29 -18.44 2.74
CA PHE A 458 -15.34 -18.26 4.19
C PHE A 458 -16.76 -17.99 4.67
N ASP A 459 -17.12 -18.56 5.82
CA ASP A 459 -18.46 -18.42 6.39
C ASP A 459 -18.68 -17.04 7.03
N GLY A 460 -19.88 -16.47 6.88
CA GLY A 460 -20.28 -15.22 7.53
C GLY A 460 -19.52 -13.96 7.09
N VAL A 461 -18.80 -13.99 5.97
CA VAL A 461 -18.08 -12.82 5.44
C VAL A 461 -18.85 -12.22 4.26
N ASP A 462 -19.09 -10.91 4.33
CA ASP A 462 -19.71 -10.13 3.27
C ASP A 462 -18.68 -9.56 2.29
N HIS A 463 -19.15 -8.86 1.25
CA HIS A 463 -18.27 -8.30 0.21
C HIS A 463 -17.23 -7.33 0.80
N MET A 464 -17.61 -6.45 1.73
CA MET A 464 -16.68 -5.50 2.35
C MET A 464 -15.73 -6.17 3.34
N GLY A 465 -16.18 -7.16 4.08
CA GLY A 465 -15.37 -7.97 4.99
C GLY A 465 -14.26 -8.73 4.27
N SER A 466 -14.51 -9.16 3.03
CA SER A 466 -13.51 -9.89 2.24
C SER A 466 -12.22 -9.09 2.02
N ALA A 467 -12.32 -7.80 1.65
CA ALA A 467 -11.17 -6.92 1.46
C ALA A 467 -10.35 -6.73 2.74
N ARG A 468 -11.05 -6.62 3.87
CA ARG A 468 -10.45 -6.35 5.18
C ARG A 468 -9.80 -7.59 5.80
N LYS A 469 -10.16 -8.78 5.33
CA LYS A 469 -9.72 -10.06 5.93
C LYS A 469 -8.82 -10.90 5.02
N PHE A 470 -9.18 -11.11 3.76
CA PHE A 470 -8.60 -12.22 2.98
C PHE A 470 -7.18 -11.96 2.45
N PHE A 471 -6.76 -10.70 2.30
CA PHE A 471 -5.36 -10.42 1.98
C PHE A 471 -4.40 -10.89 3.07
N TYR A 472 -4.85 -10.98 4.33
CA TYR A 472 -4.04 -11.49 5.44
C TYR A 472 -3.80 -12.99 5.41
N ILE A 473 -4.45 -13.77 4.56
CA ILE A 473 -4.26 -15.23 4.48
C ILE A 473 -2.86 -15.52 3.93
N LYS A 474 -1.92 -15.86 4.81
CA LYS A 474 -0.50 -16.03 4.48
C LYS A 474 -0.26 -17.13 3.45
N ALA A 475 -0.96 -18.27 3.60
CA ALA A 475 -0.86 -19.39 2.67
C ALA A 475 -1.30 -19.02 1.24
N ALA A 476 -2.25 -18.10 1.08
CA ALA A 476 -2.70 -17.63 -0.22
C ALA A 476 -1.64 -16.74 -0.90
N ARG A 477 -0.98 -15.85 -0.15
CA ARG A 477 0.13 -15.03 -0.64
C ARG A 477 1.34 -15.87 -1.01
N ASP A 478 1.70 -16.84 -0.17
CA ASP A 478 2.77 -17.80 -0.43
C ASP A 478 2.49 -18.62 -1.68
N TRP A 479 1.26 -19.12 -1.83
CA TRP A 479 0.87 -19.87 -3.01
C TRP A 479 1.03 -19.04 -4.29
N LEU A 480 0.63 -17.75 -4.29
CA LEU A 480 0.75 -16.88 -5.46
C LEU A 480 2.21 -16.77 -5.92
N LEU A 481 3.11 -16.43 -4.99
CA LEU A 481 4.52 -16.14 -5.27
C LEU A 481 5.38 -17.38 -5.53
N THR A 482 4.86 -18.57 -5.24
CA THR A 482 5.50 -19.84 -5.64
C THR A 482 5.14 -20.29 -7.05
N GLN A 483 4.15 -19.67 -7.70
CA GLN A 483 3.78 -20.03 -9.07
C GLN A 483 4.79 -19.51 -10.08
N ALA A 484 5.06 -20.29 -11.11
CA ALA A 484 5.75 -19.85 -12.31
C ALA A 484 5.05 -20.42 -13.54
N LYS A 485 5.20 -19.73 -14.68
CA LYS A 485 4.88 -20.29 -15.99
C LYS A 485 5.88 -21.39 -16.34
N GLY A 486 5.38 -22.44 -17.00
CA GLY A 486 6.17 -23.58 -17.50
C GLY A 486 7.21 -23.19 -18.53
#